data_AF-A0A376D5Q4-F1
#
_entry.id   AF-A0A376D5Q4-F1
#
_cell.length_a   1.000
_cell.length_b   1.000
_cell.length_c   1.000
_cell.angle_alpha   90.00
_cell.angle_beta   90.00
_cell.angle_gamma   90.00
#
_symmetry.space_group_name_H-M   'P 1'
#
loop_
_entity.id
_entity.type
_entity.pdbx_description
1 polymer ?
#
loop_
_entity_poly.entity_id
_entity_poly.type
_entity_poly.pdbx_seq_one_letter_code
_entity_poly.pdbx_strand_id
1 'polypeptide(L)'
;MILNYIANYIIQNNAINQDFFSKHVNLRKGATDIGYGLRPTHPLEKAAKNPGSDASEPMSFEDYKAFVAEYTLEKTAEMTGVPKDQLEQLAAAVCRSEQEKSSPTGRWASTSIPVVCGPTTWSTTCTC
;
A
#
# COMPACT_ATOMS: atom_id res chain seq x y z
N MET A 1 -4.35 5.00 -7.91
CA MET A 1 -5.39 4.06 -7.42
C MET A 1 -4.83 2.68 -7.14
N ILE A 2 -4.11 2.08 -8.10
CA ILE A 2 -3.45 0.77 -7.91
C ILE A 2 -2.52 0.77 -6.68
N LEU A 3 -1.70 1.81 -6.52
CA LEU A 3 -0.81 1.94 -5.34
C LEU A 3 -1.57 2.01 -4.02
N ASN A 4 -2.68 2.75 -3.97
CA ASN A 4 -3.51 2.84 -2.77
C ASN A 4 -4.19 1.50 -2.44
N TYR A 5 -4.61 0.77 -3.47
CA TYR A 5 -5.12 -0.60 -3.31
C TYR A 5 -4.07 -1.56 -2.77
N ILE A 6 -2.83 -1.53 -3.31
CA ILE A 6 -1.73 -2.36 -2.79
C ILE A 6 -1.45 -2.02 -1.33
N ALA A 7 -1.44 -0.74 -0.95
CA ALA A 7 -1.28 -0.32 0.44
C ALA A 7 -2.40 -0.85 1.35
N ASN A 8 -3.66 -0.77 0.90
CA ASN A 8 -4.80 -1.36 1.58
C ASN A 8 -4.63 -2.88 1.75
N TYR A 9 -4.23 -3.58 0.69
CA TYR A 9 -4.00 -5.03 0.70
C TYR A 9 -2.89 -5.43 1.68
N ILE A 10 -1.77 -4.68 1.74
CA ILE A 10 -0.69 -4.93 2.70
C ILE A 10 -1.18 -4.77 4.14
N ILE A 11 -1.97 -3.72 4.42
CA ILE A 11 -2.55 -3.47 5.75
C ILE A 11 -3.55 -4.57 6.13
N GLN A 12 -4.42 -4.98 5.21
CA GLN A 12 -5.41 -6.04 5.44
C GLN A 12 -4.78 -7.40 5.72
N ASN A 13 -3.64 -7.71 5.08
CA ASN A 13 -2.92 -8.96 5.26
C ASN A 13 -1.88 -8.91 6.38
N ASN A 14 -1.81 -7.83 7.17
CA ASN A 14 -0.81 -7.61 8.22
C ASN A 14 0.64 -7.81 7.74
N ALA A 15 0.92 -7.51 6.47
CA ALA A 15 2.24 -7.70 5.85
C ALA A 15 3.18 -6.50 6.06
N ILE A 16 2.93 -5.68 7.10
CA ILE A 16 3.75 -4.51 7.44
C ILE A 16 4.90 -4.93 8.33
N ASN A 17 6.12 -4.56 7.96
CA ASN A 17 7.27 -4.64 8.85
C ASN A 17 7.14 -3.59 9.97
N GLN A 18 6.56 -4.00 11.10
CA GLN A 18 6.24 -3.11 12.23
C GLN A 18 7.50 -2.45 12.83
N ASP A 19 8.63 -3.17 12.87
CA ASP A 19 9.89 -2.66 13.40
C ASP A 19 10.45 -1.53 12.54
N PHE A 20 10.44 -1.71 11.21
CA PHE A 20 10.90 -0.67 10.29
C PHE A 20 9.93 0.50 10.27
N PHE A 21 8.62 0.21 10.22
CA PHE A 21 7.58 1.22 10.15
C PHE A 21 7.63 2.16 11.36
N SER A 22 7.74 1.61 12.57
CA SER A 22 7.76 2.41 13.81
C SER A 22 9.05 3.25 13.98
N LYS A 23 10.18 2.82 13.39
CA LYS A 23 11.48 3.49 13.57
C LYS A 23 11.85 4.47 12.47
N HIS A 24 11.34 4.25 11.25
CA HIS A 24 11.85 4.95 10.06
C HIS A 24 10.77 5.60 9.19
N VAL A 25 9.48 5.45 9.53
CA VAL A 25 8.39 5.98 8.70
C VAL A 25 7.58 7.02 9.47
N ASN A 26 7.33 8.16 8.81
CA ASN A 26 6.39 9.18 9.26
C ASN A 26 5.25 9.28 8.25
N LEU A 27 4.01 9.29 8.72
CA LEU A 27 2.82 9.42 7.89
C LEU A 27 2.40 10.89 7.78
N ARG A 28 2.15 11.36 6.56
CA ARG A 28 1.64 12.71 6.29
C ARG A 28 0.59 12.67 5.20
N LYS A 29 -0.43 13.53 5.33
CA LYS A 29 -1.47 13.77 4.34
C LYS A 29 -1.11 15.00 3.52
N GLY A 30 -0.86 14.83 2.22
CA GLY A 30 -0.63 15.95 1.31
C GLY A 30 -1.90 16.73 1.02
N ALA A 31 -1.76 18.03 0.75
CA ALA A 31 -2.83 18.86 0.23
C ALA A 31 -3.34 18.27 -1.11
N THR A 32 -4.66 18.25 -1.25
CA THR A 32 -5.30 17.78 -2.50
C THR A 32 -5.61 18.98 -3.39
N ASP A 33 -5.81 18.72 -4.68
CA ASP A 33 -6.20 19.72 -5.68
C ASP A 33 -5.18 20.86 -5.82
N ILE A 34 -3.94 20.46 -6.17
CA ILE A 34 -2.76 21.33 -6.26
C ILE A 34 -2.56 22.00 -7.62
N GLY A 35 -3.56 21.93 -8.51
CA GLY A 35 -3.43 22.37 -9.89
C GLY A 35 -2.52 21.46 -10.72
N TYR A 36 -2.12 21.95 -11.88
CA TYR A 36 -1.33 21.19 -12.86
C TYR A 36 -0.03 21.91 -13.23
N GLY A 37 0.34 22.97 -12.51
CA GLY A 37 1.52 23.78 -12.82
C GLY A 37 1.40 24.50 -14.17
N LEU A 38 0.17 24.76 -14.62
CA LEU A 38 -0.11 25.46 -15.86
C LEU A 38 0.01 26.97 -15.67
N ARG A 39 -0.06 27.74 -16.75
CA ARG A 39 -0.10 29.20 -16.67
C ARG A 39 -1.25 29.64 -15.72
N PRO A 40 -1.08 30.64 -14.85
CA PRO A 40 -2.11 31.05 -13.87
C PRO A 40 -3.44 31.50 -14.50
N THR A 41 -3.43 31.82 -15.79
CA THR A 41 -4.62 32.19 -16.55
C THR A 41 -5.45 30.99 -16.99
N HIS A 42 -4.90 29.77 -16.93
CA HIS A 42 -5.55 28.55 -17.42
C HIS A 42 -6.71 28.14 -16.49
N PRO A 43 -7.88 27.76 -17.03
CA PRO A 43 -9.06 27.43 -16.22
C PRO A 43 -8.81 26.35 -15.14
N LEU A 44 -8.02 25.32 -15.48
CA LEU A 44 -7.68 24.24 -14.54
C LEU A 44 -6.80 24.71 -13.38
N GLU A 45 -5.97 25.73 -13.59
CA GLU A 45 -5.12 26.29 -12.53
C GLU A 45 -5.92 27.24 -11.63
N LYS A 46 -6.91 27.94 -12.20
CA LYS A 46 -7.86 28.77 -11.43
C LYS A 46 -8.87 27.96 -10.62
N ALA A 47 -9.21 26.77 -11.10
CA ALA A 47 -10.15 25.88 -10.43
C ALA A 47 -9.52 25.12 -9.25
N ALA A 48 -8.18 25.04 -9.21
CA ALA A 48 -7.45 24.37 -8.15
C ALA A 48 -7.63 25.10 -6.81
N LYS A 49 -7.94 24.35 -5.75
CA LYS A 49 -8.06 24.91 -4.39
C LYS A 49 -6.72 25.28 -3.77
N ASN A 50 -5.63 24.58 -4.10
CA ASN A 50 -4.31 24.77 -3.49
C ASN A 50 -3.17 24.80 -4.54
N PRO A 51 -3.22 25.65 -5.57
CA PRO A 51 -2.28 25.62 -6.70
C PRO A 51 -0.82 25.71 -6.22
N GLY A 52 0.00 24.72 -6.61
CA GLY A 52 1.42 24.66 -6.28
C GLY A 52 1.75 24.44 -4.80
N SER A 53 0.78 24.06 -3.97
CA SER A 53 1.03 23.80 -2.55
C SER A 53 1.70 22.43 -2.33
N ASP A 54 2.82 22.44 -1.62
CA ASP A 54 3.53 21.27 -1.09
C ASP A 54 3.16 20.98 0.37
N ALA A 55 2.12 21.64 0.89
CA ALA A 55 1.68 21.49 2.26
C ALA A 55 1.27 20.04 2.56
N SER A 56 1.74 19.54 3.69
CA SER A 56 1.37 18.23 4.19
C SER A 56 1.20 18.26 5.69
N GLU A 57 0.15 17.64 6.20
CA GLU A 57 -0.15 17.57 7.63
C GLU A 57 0.23 16.20 8.19
N PRO A 58 0.74 16.10 9.43
CA PRO A 58 0.94 14.80 10.08
C PRO A 58 -0.38 14.02 10.13
N MET A 59 -0.30 12.70 9.91
CA MET A 59 -1.46 11.80 9.88
C MET A 59 -1.20 10.60 10.80
N SER A 60 -2.26 10.10 11.45
CA SER A 60 -2.17 8.87 12.24
C SER A 60 -2.25 7.60 11.36
N PHE A 61 -1.75 6.47 11.85
CA PHE A 61 -1.85 5.21 11.11
C PHE A 61 -3.30 4.76 10.88
N GLU A 62 -4.18 5.00 11.85
CA GLU A 62 -5.61 4.69 11.72
C GLU A 62 -6.28 5.56 10.66
N ASP A 63 -5.96 6.85 10.58
CA ASP A 63 -6.47 7.73 9.52
C ASP A 63 -5.95 7.30 8.14
N TYR A 64 -4.68 6.89 8.06
CA TYR A 64 -4.10 6.36 6.84
C TYR A 64 -4.79 5.07 6.40
N LYS A 65 -5.05 4.15 7.34
CA LYS A 65 -5.79 2.90 7.11
C LYS A 65 -7.20 3.18 6.61
N ALA A 66 -7.92 4.11 7.23
CA ALA A 66 -9.25 4.52 6.79
C ALA A 66 -9.22 5.14 5.38
N PHE A 67 -8.20 5.93 5.08
CA PHE A 67 -8.02 6.54 3.76
C PHE A 67 -7.78 5.52 2.66
N VAL A 68 -6.92 4.51 2.90
CA VAL A 68 -6.65 3.47 1.89
C VAL A 68 -7.77 2.43 1.80
N ALA A 69 -8.57 2.25 2.87
CA ALA A 69 -9.68 1.29 2.91
C ALA A 69 -10.75 1.56 1.83
N GLU A 70 -10.90 2.82 1.40
CA GLU A 70 -11.83 3.21 0.34
C GLU A 70 -11.45 2.64 -1.05
N TYR A 71 -10.18 2.22 -1.22
CA TYR A 71 -9.67 1.66 -2.47
C TYR A 71 -9.75 0.14 -2.42
N THR A 72 -10.94 -0.38 -2.75
CA THR A 72 -11.17 -1.81 -2.93
C THR A 72 -10.71 -2.28 -4.30
N LEU A 73 -10.59 -3.60 -4.47
CA LEU A 73 -10.24 -4.23 -5.74
C LEU A 73 -11.20 -3.83 -6.86
N GLU A 74 -12.51 -3.81 -6.56
CA GLU A 74 -13.58 -3.49 -7.50
C GLU A 74 -13.49 -2.05 -8.00
N LYS A 75 -13.41 -1.10 -7.07
CA LYS A 75 -13.28 0.32 -7.39
C LYS A 75 -12.01 0.58 -8.19
N THR A 76 -10.91 -0.09 -7.85
CA THR A 76 -9.63 0.07 -8.54
C THR A 76 -9.67 -0.50 -9.95
N ALA A 77 -10.24 -1.70 -10.13
CA ALA A 77 -10.42 -2.31 -11.44
C ALA A 77 -11.34 -1.45 -12.34
N GLU A 78 -12.44 -0.92 -11.81
CA GLU A 78 -13.35 -0.05 -12.56
C GLU A 78 -12.68 1.26 -13.00
N MET A 79 -11.96 1.93 -12.10
CA MET A 79 -11.28 3.20 -12.41
C MET A 79 -10.12 3.04 -13.38
N THR A 80 -9.46 1.88 -13.39
CA THR A 80 -8.22 1.67 -14.18
C THR A 80 -8.42 0.81 -15.43
N GLY A 81 -9.53 0.07 -15.52
CA GLY A 81 -9.78 -0.90 -16.57
C GLY A 81 -8.90 -2.16 -16.50
N VAL A 82 -8.09 -2.32 -15.45
CA VAL A 82 -7.21 -3.47 -15.28
C VAL A 82 -8.00 -4.66 -14.70
N PRO A 83 -7.82 -5.89 -15.21
CA PRO A 83 -8.46 -7.08 -14.67
C PRO A 83 -8.13 -7.29 -13.18
N LYS A 84 -9.13 -7.73 -12.42
CA LYS A 84 -9.00 -8.00 -10.97
C LYS A 84 -7.86 -8.97 -10.66
N ASP A 85 -7.75 -10.05 -11.43
CA ASP A 85 -6.74 -11.10 -11.24
C ASP A 85 -5.30 -10.55 -11.33
N GLN A 86 -5.06 -9.59 -12.23
CA GLN A 86 -3.74 -8.98 -12.38
C GLN A 86 -3.41 -8.06 -11.19
N LEU A 87 -4.41 -7.34 -10.66
CA LEU A 87 -4.24 -6.48 -9.49
C LEU A 87 -3.95 -7.30 -8.24
N GLU A 88 -4.64 -8.43 -8.06
CA GLU A 88 -4.39 -9.36 -6.96
C GLU A 88 -3.00 -9.99 -7.05
N GLN A 89 -2.60 -10.45 -8.23
CA GLN A 89 -1.26 -11.01 -8.44
C GLN A 89 -0.16 -10.01 -8.13
N LEU A 90 -0.34 -8.75 -8.56
CA LEU A 90 0.60 -7.68 -8.27
C LEU A 90 0.69 -7.40 -6.77
N ALA A 91 -0.45 -7.26 -6.08
CA ALA A 91 -0.48 -7.02 -4.64
C ALA A 91 0.14 -8.19 -3.85
N ALA A 92 -0.16 -9.43 -4.24
CA ALA A 92 0.42 -10.63 -3.65
C ALA A 92 1.94 -10.71 -3.87
N ALA A 93 2.44 -10.32 -5.04
CA ALA A 93 3.87 -10.29 -5.33
C ALA A 93 4.61 -9.28 -4.45
N VAL A 94 4.04 -8.08 -4.23
CA VAL A 94 4.63 -7.08 -3.32
C VAL A 94 4.67 -7.61 -1.89
N CYS A 95 3.54 -8.13 -1.37
CA CYS A 95 3.49 -8.72 -0.02
C CYS A 95 4.52 -9.85 0.16
N ARG A 96 4.65 -10.74 -0.83
CA ARG A 96 5.61 -11.84 -0.79
C ARG A 96 7.05 -11.34 -0.74
N SER A 97 7.38 -10.33 -1.55
CA SER A 97 8.74 -9.78 -1.61
C SER A 97 9.21 -9.15 -0.30
N GLU A 98 8.28 -8.61 0.50
CA GLU A 98 8.60 -8.04 1.82
C GLU A 98 8.82 -9.14 2.88
N GLN A 99 8.05 -10.23 2.83
CA GLN A 99 8.27 -11.38 3.70
C GLN A 99 9.62 -12.05 3.42
N GLU A 100 10.02 -12.16 2.16
CA GLU A 100 11.33 -12.71 1.77
C GLU A 100 12.49 -11.89 2.36
N LYS A 101 12.43 -10.56 2.28
CA LYS A 101 13.46 -9.67 2.86
C LYS A 101 13.54 -9.76 4.38
N SER A 102 12.42 -10.07 5.06
CA SER A 102 12.37 -10.22 6.51
C SER A 102 12.94 -11.55 7.03
N SER A 103 13.13 -12.53 6.15
CA SER A 103 13.64 -13.86 6.54
C SER A 103 15.14 -13.79 6.88
N PRO A 104 15.56 -14.13 8.11
CA PRO A 104 16.95 -13.99 8.57
C PRO A 104 17.97 -14.90 7.85
N THR A 105 17.52 -15.82 7.00
CA THR A 105 18.34 -16.95 6.53
C THR A 105 19.02 -16.72 5.19
N GLY A 106 18.81 -15.58 4.51
CA GLY A 106 19.59 -15.20 3.31
C GLY A 106 19.65 -16.29 2.22
N ARG A 107 18.67 -17.19 2.21
CA ARG A 107 18.60 -18.32 1.28
C ARG A 107 17.47 -18.00 0.33
N TRP A 108 17.83 -17.72 -0.92
CA TRP A 108 16.93 -17.71 -2.07
C TRP A 108 16.14 -19.02 -2.05
N ALA A 109 14.95 -19.00 -1.49
CA ALA A 109 14.10 -20.18 -1.39
C ALA A 109 13.45 -20.38 -2.75
N SER A 110 14.20 -21.01 -3.67
CA SER A 110 13.67 -21.71 -4.82
C SER A 110 12.86 -22.92 -4.33
N THR A 111 11.73 -22.68 -3.68
CA THR A 111 10.78 -23.74 -3.31
C THR A 111 9.48 -23.07 -2.89
N SER A 112 8.45 -23.25 -3.70
CA SER A 112 7.11 -23.71 -3.30
C SER A 112 6.70 -23.52 -1.83
N ILE A 113 6.74 -22.30 -1.29
CA ILE A 113 6.14 -22.00 0.01
C ILE A 113 4.65 -21.77 -0.25
N PRO A 114 3.74 -22.60 0.34
CA PRO A 114 2.32 -22.35 0.20
C PRO A 114 2.01 -21.00 0.83
N VAL A 115 1.30 -20.17 0.08
CA VAL A 115 0.81 -18.86 0.51
C VAL A 115 -0.08 -19.07 1.74
N VAL A 116 0.47 -18.86 2.94
CA VAL A 116 -0.35 -18.76 4.15
C VAL A 116 -0.85 -17.31 4.24
N CYS A 117 -1.94 -17.06 3.53
CA CYS A 117 -2.87 -15.97 3.82
C CYS A 117 -4.06 -16.58 4.57
N GLY A 118 -4.15 -16.35 5.88
CA GLY A 118 -5.32 -16.72 6.70
C GLY A 118 -4.98 -17.46 8.01
N PRO A 119 -5.85 -17.39 9.04
CA PRO A 119 -5.42 -17.16 10.42
C PRO A 119 -5.64 -18.39 11.32
N THR A 120 -4.66 -19.28 11.50
CA THR A 120 -4.84 -20.33 12.52
C THR A 120 -3.52 -20.94 12.99
N THR A 121 -3.29 -20.81 14.30
CA THR A 121 -2.55 -21.71 15.20
C THR A 121 -1.21 -22.25 14.71
N TRP A 122 -0.14 -21.67 15.25
CA TRP A 122 1.16 -22.30 15.36
C TRP A 122 1.03 -23.56 16.22
N SER A 123 0.98 -24.72 15.57
CA SER A 123 1.40 -25.97 16.17
C SER A 123 2.03 -26.79 15.05
N THR A 124 3.33 -26.99 15.13
CA THR A 124 3.93 -28.33 15.16
C THR A 124 5.40 -28.15 15.51
N THR A 125 5.74 -28.56 16.73
CA THR A 125 7.05 -29.03 17.15
C THR A 125 7.78 -29.80 16.05
N CYS A 126 8.98 -29.37 15.67
CA CYS A 126 9.96 -30.25 15.05
C CYS A 126 11.06 -30.52 16.10
N THR A 127 11.00 -31.74 16.65
CA THR A 127 12.04 -32.35 17.47
C THR A 127 13.19 -32.82 16.57
N CYS A 128 14.41 -32.56 17.05
CA CYS A 128 15.73 -33.04 16.62
C CYS A 128 16.19 -32.78 15.17
#